data_AF-A0A956AK44-F1
#
_entry.id   AF-A0A956AK44-F1
#
_cell.length_a   1.000
_cell.length_b   1.000
_cell.length_c   1.000
_cell.angle_alpha   90.00
_cell.angle_beta   90.00
_cell.angle_gamma   90.00
#
_symmetry.space_group_name_H-M   'P 1'
#
loop_
_entity.id
_entity.type
_entity.pdbx_description
1 polymer ?
#
loop_
_entity_poly.entity_id
_entity_poly.type
_entity_poly.pdbx_seq_one_letter_code
_entity_poly.pdbx_strand_id
1 'polypeptide(L)'
;MAERARSTVALVVVTAIAVPAALVFALLVRQVFSTPGLVAAQDYLGPRVEPLAWWLVGATVLASLLGFALQRWLYRRAVARLEDPYEGAERAGLGALLIASSVPQLPALAVCITYMLGGPFEPAFVGAAISLGAVLIMAVAMTHARDA
;
A
#
# COMPACT_ATOMS: atom_id res chain seq x y z
N MET A 1 -3.09 27.70 -8.17
CA MET A 1 -2.30 26.53 -8.59
C MET A 1 -1.54 25.87 -7.44
N ALA A 2 -0.80 26.62 -6.61
CA ALA A 2 -0.03 26.05 -5.48
C ALA A 2 -0.84 25.24 -4.45
N GLU A 3 -2.11 25.58 -4.24
CA GLU A 3 -3.00 24.88 -3.30
C GLU A 3 -3.42 23.48 -3.80
N ARG A 4 -3.72 23.34 -5.11
CA ARG A 4 -4.06 22.04 -5.71
C ARG A 4 -2.87 21.09 -5.69
N ALA A 5 -1.68 21.56 -6.06
CA ALA A 5 -0.46 20.76 -6.01
C ALA A 5 -0.16 20.25 -4.59
N ARG A 6 -0.39 21.09 -3.56
CA ARG A 6 -0.25 20.67 -2.15
C ARG A 6 -1.25 19.59 -1.75
N SER A 7 -2.51 19.69 -2.19
CA SER A 7 -3.54 18.68 -1.92
C SER A 7 -3.20 17.33 -2.58
N THR A 8 -2.77 17.36 -3.84
CA THR A 8 -2.30 16.19 -4.58
C THR A 8 -1.16 15.47 -3.86
N VAL A 9 -0.11 16.21 -3.48
CA VAL A 9 1.04 15.65 -2.74
C VAL A 9 0.59 15.10 -1.39
N ALA A 10 -0.27 15.80 -0.66
CA ALA A 10 -0.77 15.33 0.63
C ALA A 10 -1.51 13.99 0.50
N LEU A 11 -2.37 13.84 -0.51
CA LEU A 11 -3.07 12.57 -0.77
C LEU A 11 -2.09 11.44 -1.08
N VAL A 12 -1.12 11.67 -1.97
CA VAL A 12 -0.08 10.68 -2.29
C VAL A 12 0.68 10.25 -1.04
N VAL A 13 1.11 11.21 -0.22
CA VAL A 13 1.85 10.95 1.03
C VAL A 13 0.98 10.13 1.98
N VAL A 14 -0.26 10.55 2.25
CA VAL A 14 -1.18 9.83 3.14
C VAL A 14 -1.41 8.40 2.66
N THR A 15 -1.60 8.19 1.36
CA THR A 15 -1.76 6.85 0.79
C THR A 15 -0.47 6.03 0.95
N ALA A 16 0.69 6.60 0.65
CA ALA A 16 1.98 5.91 0.73
C ALA A 16 2.33 5.47 2.16
N ILE A 17 2.07 6.33 3.15
CA ILE A 17 2.41 6.05 4.56
C ILE A 17 1.38 5.16 5.26
N ALA A 18 0.24 4.84 4.65
CA ALA A 18 -0.83 4.08 5.30
C ALA A 18 -0.36 2.73 5.86
N VAL A 19 0.40 1.95 5.07
CA VAL A 19 0.91 0.64 5.52
C VAL A 19 2.06 0.76 6.51
N PRO A 20 3.07 1.63 6.31
CA PRO A 20 4.06 1.93 7.35
C PRO A 20 3.43 2.37 8.68
N ALA A 21 2.41 3.24 8.64
CA ALA A 21 1.70 3.68 9.83
C ALA A 21 0.95 2.51 10.50
N ALA A 22 0.32 1.62 9.71
CA ALA A 22 -0.31 0.41 10.24
C ALA A 22 0.72 -0.54 10.90
N LEU A 23 1.93 -0.67 10.35
CA LEU A 23 3.00 -1.46 10.96
C LEU A 23 3.45 -0.84 12.30
N VAL A 24 3.65 0.48 12.35
CA VAL A 24 3.95 1.18 13.61
C VAL A 24 2.84 0.98 14.63
N PHE A 25 1.59 1.09 14.21
CA PHE A 25 0.44 0.81 15.06
C PHE A 25 0.45 -0.64 15.58
N ALA A 26 0.70 -1.62 14.71
CA ALA A 26 0.79 -3.03 15.09
C ALA A 26 1.93 -3.27 16.11
N LEU A 27 3.07 -2.62 15.95
CA LEU A 27 4.19 -2.65 16.91
C LEU A 27 3.77 -2.11 18.28
N LEU A 28 3.14 -0.94 18.31
CA LEU A 28 2.68 -0.31 19.55
C LEU A 28 1.62 -1.17 20.24
N VAL A 29 0.65 -1.70 19.48
CA VAL A 29 -0.40 -2.56 20.03
C VAL A 29 0.22 -3.83 20.61
N ARG A 30 1.15 -4.48 19.90
CA ARG A 30 1.81 -5.69 20.40
C ARG A 30 2.60 -5.38 21.67
N GLN A 31 3.28 -4.25 21.74
CA GLN A 31 4.06 -3.87 22.92
C GLN A 31 3.17 -3.53 24.14
N VAL A 32 2.07 -2.81 23.94
CA VAL A 32 1.21 -2.33 25.03
C VAL A 32 0.22 -3.38 25.53
N PHE A 33 -0.30 -4.24 24.64
CA PHE A 33 -1.37 -5.19 24.96
C PHE A 33 -0.89 -6.64 25.13
N SER A 34 0.41 -6.87 25.35
CA SER A 34 0.98 -8.20 25.62
C SER A 34 0.59 -8.73 26.99
N THR A 35 -0.62 -9.28 27.09
CA THR A 35 -1.06 -10.07 28.26
C THR A 35 -0.51 -11.50 28.17
N PRO A 36 -0.33 -12.22 29.29
CA PRO A 36 0.17 -13.59 29.27
C PRO A 36 -0.64 -14.53 28.36
N GLY A 37 -1.96 -14.36 28.30
CA GLY A 37 -2.83 -15.14 27.41
C GLY A 37 -2.61 -14.82 25.93
N LEU A 38 -2.39 -13.54 25.59
CA LEU A 38 -2.07 -13.15 24.22
C LEU A 38 -0.70 -13.69 23.80
N VAL A 39 0.30 -13.62 24.67
CA VAL A 39 1.63 -14.17 24.40
C VAL A 39 1.55 -15.68 24.15
N ALA A 40 0.84 -16.43 24.98
CA ALA A 40 0.64 -17.87 24.76
C ALA A 40 -0.08 -18.17 23.43
N ALA A 41 -1.08 -17.36 23.05
CA ALA A 41 -1.73 -17.49 21.76
C ALA A 41 -0.78 -17.16 20.59
N GLN A 42 0.06 -16.14 20.73
CA GLN A 42 1.06 -15.76 19.74
C GLN A 42 2.14 -16.83 19.57
N ASP A 43 2.62 -17.43 20.67
CA ASP A 43 3.60 -18.51 20.63
C ASP A 43 3.02 -19.76 19.94
N TYR A 44 1.73 -20.02 20.14
CA TYR A 44 1.04 -21.11 19.45
C TYR A 44 0.79 -20.82 17.97
N LEU A 45 0.39 -19.59 17.62
CA LEU A 45 0.04 -19.20 16.25
C LEU A 45 1.28 -18.88 15.39
N GLY A 46 2.33 -18.33 15.97
CA GLY A 46 3.54 -17.82 15.30
C GLY A 46 4.08 -18.77 14.23
N PRO A 47 4.41 -20.04 14.57
CA PRO A 47 4.93 -21.00 13.60
C PRO A 47 3.97 -21.32 12.45
N ARG A 48 2.66 -21.14 12.64
CA ARG A 48 1.63 -21.41 11.63
C ARG A 48 1.42 -20.20 10.71
N VAL A 49 1.55 -18.98 11.25
CA VAL A 49 1.33 -17.75 10.49
C VAL A 49 2.60 -17.27 9.76
N GLU A 50 3.79 -17.70 10.19
CA GLU A 50 5.06 -17.37 9.52
C GLU A 50 5.09 -17.74 8.01
N PRO A 51 4.80 -18.98 7.58
CA PRO A 51 4.81 -19.31 6.15
C PRO A 51 3.75 -18.53 5.38
N LEU A 52 2.59 -18.27 6.01
CA LEU A 52 1.53 -17.43 5.44
C LEU A 52 2.01 -15.98 5.26
N ALA A 53 2.77 -15.43 6.21
CA ALA A 53 3.31 -14.08 6.12
C ALA A 53 4.25 -13.92 4.91
N TRP A 54 5.13 -14.89 4.67
CA TRP A 54 5.99 -14.88 3.48
C TRP A 54 5.23 -15.08 2.18
N TRP A 55 4.20 -15.92 2.18
CA TRP A 55 3.32 -16.06 1.01
C TRP A 55 2.60 -14.74 0.69
N LEU A 56 2.14 -14.03 1.73
CA LEU A 56 1.53 -12.71 1.58
C LEU A 56 2.53 -11.65 1.10
N VAL A 57 3.81 -11.71 1.51
CA VAL A 57 4.87 -10.85 0.92
C VAL A 57 4.99 -11.12 -0.58
N GLY A 58 5.03 -12.39 -1.00
CA GLY A 58 5.01 -12.75 -2.42
C GLY A 58 3.76 -12.22 -3.14
N ALA A 59 2.59 -12.34 -2.50
CA ALA A 59 1.34 -11.79 -3.01
C ALA A 59 1.40 -10.25 -3.13
N THR A 60 2.03 -9.53 -2.19
CA THR A 60 2.25 -8.09 -2.28
C THR A 60 3.10 -7.72 -3.49
N VAL A 61 4.18 -8.46 -3.79
CA VAL A 61 4.99 -8.23 -5.00
C VAL A 61 4.14 -8.37 -6.26
N LEU A 62 3.40 -9.47 -6.38
CA LEU A 62 2.52 -9.72 -7.54
C LEU A 62 1.42 -8.65 -7.64
N ALA A 63 0.82 -8.28 -6.52
CA ALA A 63 -0.18 -7.23 -6.42
C ALA A 63 0.39 -5.85 -6.80
N SER A 64 1.66 -5.56 -6.51
CA SER A 64 2.32 -4.33 -6.95
C SER A 64 2.46 -4.27 -8.47
N LEU A 65 2.84 -5.38 -9.11
CA LEU A 65 2.90 -5.47 -10.58
C LEU A 65 1.51 -5.29 -11.20
N LEU A 66 0.50 -5.96 -10.64
CA LEU A 66 -0.89 -5.82 -11.07
C LEU A 66 -1.43 -4.40 -10.84
N GLY A 67 -1.10 -3.78 -9.71
CA GLY A 67 -1.45 -2.41 -9.37
C GLY A 67 -0.90 -1.42 -10.41
N PHE A 68 0.36 -1.58 -10.82
CA PHE A 68 0.94 -0.73 -11.87
C PHE A 68 0.23 -0.89 -13.22
N ALA A 69 -0.05 -2.13 -13.63
CA ALA A 69 -0.80 -2.41 -14.87
C ALA A 69 -2.21 -1.82 -14.81
N LEU A 70 -2.90 -1.98 -13.66
CA LEU A 70 -4.23 -1.45 -13.41
C LEU A 70 -4.22 0.08 -13.43
N GLN A 71 -3.25 0.74 -12.80
CA GLN A 71 -3.11 2.19 -12.81
C GLN A 71 -3.01 2.71 -14.24
N ARG A 72 -2.13 2.10 -15.06
CA ARG A 72 -1.95 2.49 -16.47
C ARG A 72 -3.24 2.30 -17.27
N TRP A 73 -3.96 1.21 -17.04
CA TRP A 73 -5.24 0.94 -17.70
C TRP A 73 -6.33 1.94 -17.27
N LEU A 74 -6.49 2.18 -15.97
CA LEU A 74 -7.45 3.14 -15.42
C LEU A 74 -7.18 4.55 -15.90
N TYR A 75 -5.92 5.00 -15.89
CA TYR A 75 -5.53 6.31 -16.38
C TYR A 75 -5.91 6.50 -17.85
N ARG A 76 -5.51 5.56 -18.72
CA ARG A 76 -5.85 5.61 -20.15
C ARG A 76 -7.36 5.64 -20.38
N ARG A 77 -8.11 4.81 -19.65
CA ARG A 77 -9.57 4.74 -19.75
C ARG A 77 -10.24 6.03 -19.27
N ALA A 78 -9.72 6.64 -18.21
CA ALA A 78 -10.23 7.89 -17.68
C ALA A 78 -9.95 9.07 -18.62
N VAL A 79 -8.72 9.18 -19.14
CA VAL A 79 -8.35 10.25 -20.08
C VAL A 79 -9.15 10.16 -21.38
N ALA A 80 -9.38 8.96 -21.91
CA ALA A 80 -10.19 8.74 -23.12
C ALA A 80 -11.67 9.19 -22.98
N ARG A 81 -12.14 9.47 -21.77
CA ARG A 81 -13.50 9.93 -21.48
C ARG A 81 -13.59 11.43 -21.18
N LEU A 82 -12.47 12.14 -21.19
CA LEU A 82 -12.44 13.58 -20.94
C LEU A 82 -12.78 14.35 -22.21
N GLU A 83 -13.61 15.38 -22.09
CA GLU A 83 -13.89 16.34 -23.17
C GLU A 83 -12.67 17.21 -23.47
N ASP A 84 -11.93 17.62 -22.42
CA ASP A 84 -10.61 18.25 -22.51
C ASP A 84 -9.58 17.44 -21.72
N PRO A 85 -8.67 16.72 -22.40
CA PRO A 85 -7.61 15.95 -21.76
C PRO A 85 -6.67 16.80 -20.90
N TYR A 86 -6.43 18.07 -21.25
CA TYR A 86 -5.44 18.91 -20.58
C TYR A 86 -5.88 19.36 -19.19
N GLU A 87 -7.17 19.64 -18.97
CA GLU A 87 -7.67 20.05 -17.66
C GLU A 87 -7.95 18.87 -16.72
N GLY A 88 -8.28 17.69 -17.26
CA GLY A 88 -8.74 16.54 -16.46
C GLY A 88 -7.68 15.47 -16.16
N ALA A 89 -6.55 15.46 -16.85
CA ALA A 89 -5.53 14.40 -16.72
C ALA A 89 -4.99 14.25 -15.30
N GLU A 90 -4.74 15.34 -14.57
CA GLU A 90 -4.25 15.28 -13.19
C GLU A 90 -5.25 14.57 -12.25
N ARG A 91 -6.54 14.88 -12.39
CA ARG A 91 -7.61 14.24 -11.61
C ARG A 91 -7.78 12.78 -11.97
N ALA A 92 -7.70 12.45 -13.26
CA ALA A 92 -7.74 11.08 -13.75
C ALA A 92 -6.57 10.25 -13.21
N GLY A 93 -5.36 10.83 -13.21
CA GLY A 93 -4.15 10.22 -12.67
C GLY A 93 -4.26 9.92 -11.18
N LEU A 94 -4.73 10.91 -10.39
CA LEU A 94 -4.95 10.73 -8.95
C LEU A 94 -6.00 9.69 -8.64
N GLY A 95 -7.14 9.72 -9.34
CA GLY A 95 -8.19 8.71 -9.16
C GLY A 95 -7.68 7.30 -9.48
N ALA A 96 -6.92 7.15 -10.57
CA ALA A 96 -6.30 5.87 -10.94
C ALA A 96 -5.29 5.41 -9.89
N LEU A 97 -4.46 6.32 -9.37
CA LEU A 97 -3.48 6.03 -8.32
C LEU A 97 -4.15 5.55 -7.04
N LEU A 98 -5.16 6.25 -6.53
CA LEU A 98 -5.86 5.90 -5.28
C LEU A 98 -6.53 4.53 -5.35
N ILE A 99 -7.07 4.17 -6.51
CA ILE A 99 -7.68 2.85 -6.71
C ILE A 99 -6.58 1.78 -6.83
N ALA A 100 -5.59 2.01 -7.68
CA ALA A 100 -4.54 1.03 -7.94
C ALA A 100 -3.63 0.78 -6.72
N SER A 101 -3.39 1.79 -5.89
CA SER A 101 -2.58 1.66 -4.67
C SER A 101 -3.19 0.68 -3.66
N SER A 102 -4.52 0.52 -3.65
CA SER A 102 -5.18 -0.44 -2.76
C SER A 102 -4.77 -1.89 -3.03
N VAL A 103 -4.41 -2.23 -4.28
CA VAL A 103 -4.09 -3.58 -4.71
C VAL A 103 -2.88 -4.16 -3.97
N PRO A 104 -1.69 -3.52 -3.95
CA PRO A 104 -0.57 -3.98 -3.13
C PRO A 104 -0.73 -3.71 -1.63
N GLN A 105 -1.55 -2.73 -1.24
CA GLN A 105 -1.74 -2.39 0.18
C GLN A 105 -2.51 -3.44 0.95
N LEU A 106 -3.53 -4.07 0.36
CA LEU A 106 -4.33 -5.11 1.02
C LEU A 106 -3.49 -6.31 1.50
N PRO A 107 -2.70 -7.00 0.65
CA PRO A 107 -1.86 -8.09 1.12
C PRO A 107 -0.80 -7.59 2.10
N ALA A 108 -0.23 -6.39 1.92
CA ALA A 108 0.76 -5.84 2.86
C ALA A 108 0.18 -5.57 4.26
N LEU A 109 -1.06 -5.08 4.34
CA LEU A 109 -1.81 -4.95 5.59
C LEU A 109 -2.07 -6.33 6.22
N ALA A 110 -2.39 -7.34 5.40
CA ALA A 110 -2.53 -8.71 5.89
C ALA A 110 -1.22 -9.25 6.50
N VAL A 111 -0.05 -8.91 5.93
CA VAL A 111 1.25 -9.24 6.57
C VAL A 111 1.42 -8.52 7.92
N CYS A 112 0.96 -7.28 8.06
CA CYS A 112 0.99 -6.60 9.36
C CYS A 112 0.10 -7.30 10.40
N ILE A 113 -1.04 -7.87 9.96
CA ILE A 113 -1.92 -8.66 10.83
C ILE A 113 -1.24 -9.96 11.27
N THR A 114 -0.51 -10.66 10.39
CA THR A 114 0.20 -11.88 10.80
C THR A 114 1.26 -11.59 11.87
N TYR A 115 1.90 -10.42 11.83
CA TYR A 115 2.77 -9.96 12.91
C TYR A 115 2.03 -9.77 14.24
N MET A 116 0.82 -9.20 14.24
CA MET A 116 0.00 -9.09 15.46
C MET A 116 -0.40 -10.45 16.03
N LEU A 117 -0.54 -11.47 15.16
CA LEU A 117 -0.86 -12.85 15.53
C LEU A 117 0.35 -13.67 16.00
N GLY A 118 1.52 -13.05 16.18
CA GLY A 118 2.72 -13.72 16.68
C GLY A 118 3.74 -14.06 15.61
N GLY A 119 3.48 -13.71 14.34
CA GLY A 119 4.45 -13.87 13.26
C GLY A 119 5.72 -13.04 13.45
N PRO A 120 6.79 -13.36 12.70
CA PRO A 120 8.04 -12.62 12.73
C PRO A 120 7.87 -11.20 12.19
N PHE A 121 8.78 -10.30 12.56
CA PHE A 121 8.73 -8.89 12.16
C PHE A 121 9.16 -8.70 10.70
N GLU A 122 10.11 -9.52 10.25
CA GLU A 122 10.79 -9.41 8.96
C GLU A 122 9.81 -9.42 7.78
N PRO A 123 8.82 -10.33 7.67
CA PRO A 123 7.85 -10.28 6.58
C PRO A 123 7.01 -9.00 6.62
N ALA A 124 6.59 -8.55 7.80
CA ALA A 124 5.75 -7.36 7.94
C ALA A 124 6.50 -6.10 7.51
N PHE A 125 7.76 -5.98 7.90
CA PHE A 125 8.63 -4.90 7.43
C PHE A 125 8.85 -4.94 5.91
N VAL A 126 9.19 -6.11 5.36
CA VAL A 126 9.43 -6.29 3.92
C VAL A 126 8.16 -5.99 3.11
N GLY A 127 7.01 -6.52 3.53
CA GLY A 127 5.71 -6.26 2.89
C GLY A 127 5.33 -4.78 2.92
N ALA A 128 5.54 -4.10 4.05
CA ALA A 128 5.32 -2.66 4.16
C ALA A 128 6.24 -1.85 3.24
N ALA A 129 7.53 -2.21 3.17
CA ALA A 129 8.50 -1.55 2.31
C ALA A 129 8.17 -1.72 0.81
N ILE A 130 7.76 -2.93 0.39
CA ILE A 130 7.34 -3.21 -1.00
C ILE A 130 6.09 -2.40 -1.35
N SER A 131 5.09 -2.37 -0.46
CA SER A 131 3.86 -1.62 -0.68
C SER A 131 4.13 -0.11 -0.79
N LEU A 132 4.93 0.44 0.12
CA LEU A 132 5.37 1.83 0.07
C LEU A 132 6.08 2.15 -1.26
N GLY A 133 7.07 1.32 -1.63
CA GLY A 133 7.81 1.49 -2.87
C GLY A 133 6.91 1.43 -4.10
N ALA A 134 5.95 0.51 -4.14
CA ALA A 134 5.00 0.40 -5.23
C ALA A 134 4.12 1.64 -5.37
N VAL A 135 3.58 2.18 -4.27
CA VAL A 135 2.78 3.41 -4.30
C VAL A 135 3.60 4.61 -4.76
N LEU A 136 4.84 4.74 -4.30
CA LEU A 136 5.73 5.81 -4.74
C LEU A 136 6.07 5.70 -6.24
N ILE A 137 6.37 4.50 -6.73
CA ILE A 137 6.61 4.26 -8.16
C ILE A 137 5.36 4.61 -8.99
N MET A 138 4.18 4.19 -8.54
CA MET A 138 2.91 4.54 -9.18
C MET A 138 2.68 6.05 -9.20
N ALA A 139 2.99 6.76 -8.10
CA ALA A 139 2.89 8.22 -8.04
C ALA A 139 3.87 8.92 -9.00
N VAL A 140 5.12 8.45 -9.09
CA VAL A 140 6.11 8.97 -10.04
C VAL A 140 5.69 8.68 -11.48
N ALA A 141 5.12 7.51 -11.78
CA ALA A 141 4.61 7.21 -13.11
C ALA A 141 3.45 8.12 -13.52
N MET A 142 2.60 8.50 -12.56
CA MET A 142 1.53 9.48 -12.77
C MET A 142 2.08 10.87 -13.11
N THR A 143 3.15 11.33 -12.44
CA THR A 143 3.73 12.65 -12.76
C THR A 143 4.37 12.68 -14.14
N HIS A 144 5.06 11.62 -14.55
CA HIS A 144 5.65 11.56 -15.90
C HIS A 144 4.60 11.47 -17.01
N ALA A 145 3.45 10.84 -16.75
CA ALA A 145 2.35 10.77 -17.71
C ALA A 145 1.63 12.12 -17.94
N ARG A 146 1.93 13.14 -17.13
CA ARG A 146 1.47 14.52 -17.30
C ARG A 146 2.37 15.32 -18.25
N ASP A 147 3.65 14.99 -18.29
CA ASP A 147 4.67 15.75 -19.02
C ASP A 147 4.92 15.21 -20.45
N ALA A 148 4.30 14.08 -20.80
CA ALA A 148 4.40 13.39 -22.10
C ALA A 148 3.13 13.54 -22.93
#